data_AF-A0AAU0W0L4-F1
#
_entry.id   AF-A0AAU0W0L4-F1
#
_cell.length_a   1.000
_cell.length_b   1.000
_cell.length_c   1.000
_cell.angle_alpha   90.00
_cell.angle_beta   90.00
_cell.angle_gamma   90.00
#
_symmetry.space_group_name_H-M   'P 1'
#
loop_
_entity.id
_entity.type
_entity.pdbx_description
1 polymer ?
#
loop_
_entity_poly.entity_id
_entity_poly.type
_entity_poly.pdbx_seq_one_letter_code
_entity_poly.pdbx_strand_id
1 'polypeptide(L)'
;MRYPNASDPELMDAVRRYVIPGEGEIKRYLKLLHGNFVTLEAAERADFLRSLAEDAEQITDHELGVLLDSEWRSRITAAWLIGLSRREQFRGRLGELLLASELTYAGQGYCFALARLGTAKDAELLVAYLDRYLRRPDCRYDQHWALGALQHIDERLRTNYATQFTQANGLWEQWAWNGHNPADEKERIDKLCSFADQASRTAGADRGVSWRPELLADPWIRATPEQESRLTTELRAELGPGHVLEGRPANVIARCEGCDHVFARIDETPTSWAVVHLTWTGQPDQAPWPITEVFNSLSTAKAELAEHEH
;
A
#
# COMPACT_ATOMS: atom_id res chain seq x y z
N MET A 1 -11.45 17.83 -15.50
CA MET A 1 -11.40 16.70 -14.54
C MET A 1 -11.61 15.41 -15.31
N ARG A 2 -10.70 14.44 -15.17
CA ARG A 2 -10.78 13.14 -15.84
C ARG A 2 -11.84 12.28 -15.13
N TYR A 3 -12.63 11.49 -15.86
CA TYR A 3 -13.63 10.60 -15.26
C TYR A 3 -13.46 9.18 -15.79
N PRO A 4 -13.56 8.14 -14.95
CA PRO A 4 -13.45 6.76 -15.40
C PRO A 4 -14.60 6.43 -16.37
N ASN A 5 -14.25 6.08 -17.61
CA ASN A 5 -15.22 5.68 -18.63
C ASN A 5 -14.54 4.78 -19.69
N ALA A 6 -15.34 4.16 -20.55
CA ALA A 6 -14.85 3.19 -21.55
C ALA A 6 -13.87 3.79 -22.59
N SER A 7 -13.86 5.11 -22.80
CA SER A 7 -12.88 5.77 -23.67
C SER A 7 -11.54 6.06 -22.99
N ASP A 8 -11.39 5.66 -21.73
CA ASP A 8 -10.21 5.88 -20.91
C ASP A 8 -9.78 4.59 -20.19
N PRO A 9 -9.20 3.63 -20.92
CA PRO A 9 -8.88 2.30 -20.39
C PRO A 9 -7.81 2.35 -19.30
N GLU A 10 -6.88 3.31 -19.37
CA GLU A 10 -5.82 3.50 -18.39
C GLU A 10 -6.39 3.91 -17.02
N LEU A 11 -7.25 4.92 -16.98
CA LEU A 11 -7.90 5.32 -15.73
C LEU A 11 -8.83 4.22 -15.21
N MET A 12 -9.55 3.53 -16.09
CA MET A 12 -10.41 2.41 -15.71
C MET A 12 -9.63 1.27 -15.05
N ASP A 13 -8.48 0.91 -15.60
CA ASP A 13 -7.63 -0.14 -15.04
C ASP A 13 -7.04 0.27 -13.69
N ALA A 14 -6.53 1.49 -13.57
CA ALA A 14 -6.05 2.03 -12.30
C ALA A 14 -7.16 2.09 -11.23
N VAL A 15 -8.37 2.52 -11.60
CA VAL A 15 -9.54 2.53 -10.70
C VAL A 15 -9.90 1.13 -10.25
N ARG A 16 -9.95 0.18 -11.17
CA ARG A 16 -10.25 -1.23 -10.87
C ARG A 16 -9.25 -1.82 -9.89
N ARG A 17 -7.96 -1.57 -10.11
CA ARG A 17 -6.87 -2.13 -9.31
C ARG A 17 -6.65 -1.43 -7.97
N TYR A 18 -6.96 -0.14 -7.85
CA TYR A 18 -6.54 0.63 -6.67
C TYR A 18 -7.65 1.34 -5.92
N VAL A 19 -8.75 1.73 -6.57
CA VAL A 19 -9.80 2.58 -5.98
C VAL A 19 -11.00 1.77 -5.46
N ILE A 20 -11.39 0.75 -6.21
CA ILE A 20 -12.52 -0.15 -5.88
C ILE A 20 -12.18 -1.54 -5.32
N PRO A 21 -10.91 -2.01 -5.18
CA PRO A 21 -10.62 -3.33 -4.63
C PRO A 21 -11.24 -3.57 -3.25
N GLY A 22 -11.45 -4.85 -2.94
CA GLY A 22 -11.98 -5.33 -1.67
C GLY A 22 -13.12 -6.33 -1.88
N GLU A 23 -13.25 -7.26 -0.93
CA GLU A 23 -14.39 -8.16 -0.83
C GLU A 23 -15.54 -7.48 -0.07
N GLY A 24 -16.77 -7.82 -0.45
CA GLY A 24 -17.99 -7.26 0.16
C GLY A 24 -18.54 -5.99 -0.49
N GLU A 25 -19.54 -5.39 0.17
CA GLU A 25 -20.32 -4.27 -0.38
C GLU A 25 -19.56 -2.93 -0.31
N ILE A 26 -18.64 -2.78 0.65
CA ILE A 26 -17.95 -1.52 0.92
C ILE A 26 -16.63 -1.44 0.15
N LYS A 27 -16.59 -0.54 -0.84
CA LYS A 27 -15.40 -0.29 -1.67
C LYS A 27 -14.29 0.40 -0.88
N ARG A 28 -13.03 0.17 -1.27
CA ARG A 28 -11.85 0.76 -0.60
C ARG A 28 -11.94 2.26 -0.36
N TYR A 29 -12.31 3.07 -1.37
CA TYR A 29 -12.41 4.51 -1.19
C TYR A 29 -13.38 4.94 -0.06
N LEU A 30 -14.41 4.13 0.25
CA LEU A 30 -15.32 4.37 1.37
C LEU A 30 -14.72 3.98 2.72
N LYS A 31 -13.87 2.95 2.75
CA LYS A 31 -13.06 2.60 3.94
C LYS A 31 -12.03 3.69 4.24
N LEU A 32 -11.48 4.33 3.21
CA LEU A 32 -10.52 5.45 3.33
C LEU A 32 -11.18 6.78 3.69
N LEU A 33 -12.37 7.05 3.16
CA LEU A 33 -13.17 8.23 3.48
C LEU A 33 -13.34 8.35 4.99
N HIS A 34 -13.10 9.53 5.54
CA HIS A 34 -13.13 9.82 6.98
C HIS A 34 -12.21 8.93 7.86
N GLY A 35 -11.34 8.12 7.26
CA GLY A 35 -10.63 7.07 7.98
C GLY A 35 -11.56 5.98 8.53
N ASN A 36 -12.69 5.71 7.87
CA ASN A 36 -13.70 4.74 8.31
C ASN A 36 -13.12 3.35 8.63
N PHE A 37 -12.00 2.95 8.02
CA PHE A 37 -11.34 1.69 8.36
C PHE A 37 -10.95 1.55 9.84
N VAL A 38 -10.83 2.67 10.57
CA VAL A 38 -10.54 2.67 12.01
C VAL A 38 -11.65 1.97 12.80
N THR A 39 -12.89 2.04 12.36
CA THR A 39 -14.05 1.43 13.03
C THR A 39 -14.26 -0.04 12.65
N LEU A 40 -13.48 -0.57 11.70
CA LEU A 40 -13.54 -1.99 11.36
C LEU A 40 -13.03 -2.84 12.52
N GLU A 41 -13.50 -4.08 12.55
CA GLU A 41 -12.97 -5.11 13.43
C GLU A 41 -11.47 -5.29 13.23
N ALA A 42 -10.74 -5.65 14.29
CA ALA A 42 -9.27 -5.60 14.28
C ALA A 42 -8.64 -6.45 13.18
N ALA A 43 -9.18 -7.65 12.92
CA ALA A 43 -8.72 -8.54 11.86
C ALA A 43 -8.99 -7.95 10.47
N GLU A 44 -10.22 -7.51 10.20
CA GLU A 44 -10.59 -6.89 8.92
C GLU A 44 -9.76 -5.62 8.65
N ARG A 45 -9.55 -4.79 9.68
CA ARG A 45 -8.68 -3.60 9.58
C ARG A 45 -7.25 -3.97 9.22
N ALA A 46 -6.70 -5.02 9.82
CA ALA A 46 -5.35 -5.48 9.53
C ALA A 46 -5.21 -5.97 8.08
N ASP A 47 -6.19 -6.73 7.59
CA ASP A 47 -6.19 -7.24 6.22
C ASP A 47 -6.37 -6.12 5.18
N PHE A 48 -7.27 -5.17 5.47
CA PHE A 48 -7.45 -3.97 4.67
C PHE A 48 -6.16 -3.15 4.56
N LEU A 49 -5.51 -2.86 5.69
CA LEU A 49 -4.28 -2.07 5.74
C LEU A 49 -3.12 -2.77 5.03
N ARG A 50 -3.03 -4.10 5.13
CA ARG A 50 -2.03 -4.91 4.41
C ARG A 50 -2.23 -4.83 2.90
N SER A 51 -3.46 -5.07 2.43
CA SER A 51 -3.81 -4.92 1.01
C SER A 51 -3.52 -3.51 0.48
N LEU A 52 -3.80 -2.48 1.28
CA LEU A 52 -3.51 -1.10 0.90
C LEU A 52 -2.00 -0.82 0.83
N ALA A 53 -1.21 -1.39 1.73
CA ALA A 53 0.25 -1.25 1.73
C ALA A 53 0.89 -1.95 0.52
N GLU A 54 0.46 -3.17 0.20
CA GLU A 54 0.92 -3.89 -1.01
C GLU A 54 0.65 -3.08 -2.28
N ASP A 55 -0.55 -2.50 -2.40
CA ASP A 55 -0.89 -1.67 -3.55
C ASP A 55 -0.09 -0.36 -3.59
N ALA A 56 0.26 0.20 -2.42
CA ALA A 56 1.10 1.40 -2.35
C ALA A 56 2.54 1.13 -2.82
N GLU A 57 3.01 -0.12 -2.71
CA GLU A 57 4.29 -0.56 -3.24
C GLU A 57 4.26 -0.84 -4.74
N GLN A 58 3.16 -1.43 -5.23
CA GLN A 58 3.01 -1.83 -6.64
C GLN A 58 2.64 -0.68 -7.57
N ILE A 59 1.85 0.29 -7.09
CA ILE A 59 1.39 1.40 -7.93
C ILE A 59 2.57 2.26 -8.38
N THR A 60 2.57 2.59 -9.67
CA THR A 60 3.57 3.45 -10.29
C THR A 60 3.27 4.94 -10.08
N ASP A 61 4.30 5.77 -10.21
CA ASP A 61 4.14 7.23 -10.17
C ASP A 61 3.20 7.74 -11.28
N HIS A 62 3.23 7.08 -12.45
CA HIS A 62 2.34 7.43 -13.55
C HIS A 62 0.86 7.18 -13.20
N GLU A 63 0.55 6.01 -12.66
CA GLU A 63 -0.82 5.67 -12.22
C GLU A 63 -1.30 6.58 -11.08
N LEU A 64 -0.41 6.93 -10.14
CA LEU A 64 -0.70 7.91 -9.11
C LEU A 64 -1.07 9.27 -9.71
N GLY A 65 -0.34 9.72 -10.74
CA GLY A 65 -0.68 10.94 -11.50
C GLY A 65 -2.05 10.84 -12.16
N VAL A 66 -2.34 9.73 -12.85
CA VAL A 66 -3.63 9.47 -13.49
C VAL A 66 -4.79 9.55 -12.49
N LEU A 67 -4.64 8.95 -11.30
CA LEU A 67 -5.66 8.99 -10.25
C LEU A 67 -5.82 10.40 -9.63
N LEU A 68 -4.72 11.14 -9.46
CA LEU A 68 -4.75 12.52 -8.94
C LEU A 68 -5.43 13.52 -9.89
N ASP A 69 -5.49 13.22 -11.19
CA ASP A 69 -6.18 14.07 -12.17
C ASP A 69 -7.68 13.76 -12.33
N SER A 70 -8.14 12.70 -11.65
CA SER A 70 -9.51 12.17 -11.72
C SER A 70 -10.43 12.80 -10.65
N GLU A 71 -11.58 12.18 -10.40
CA GLU A 71 -12.56 12.54 -9.39
C GLU A 71 -12.13 12.19 -7.95
N TRP A 72 -12.93 12.61 -6.96
CA TRP A 72 -12.52 12.61 -5.56
C TRP A 72 -12.19 11.24 -4.97
N ARG A 73 -12.85 10.15 -5.41
CA ARG A 73 -12.58 8.79 -4.92
C ARG A 73 -11.20 8.30 -5.36
N SER A 74 -10.84 8.60 -6.60
CA SER A 74 -9.52 8.34 -7.16
C SER A 74 -8.46 9.15 -6.44
N ARG A 75 -8.71 10.45 -6.23
CA ARG A 75 -7.74 11.34 -5.56
C ARG A 75 -7.50 10.99 -4.09
N ILE A 76 -8.56 10.72 -3.32
CA ILE A 76 -8.40 10.33 -1.91
C ILE A 76 -7.61 9.02 -1.81
N THR A 77 -7.89 8.05 -2.68
CA THR A 77 -7.16 6.78 -2.73
C THR A 77 -5.68 6.99 -3.06
N ALA A 78 -5.38 7.74 -4.13
CA ALA A 78 -4.01 8.02 -4.53
C ALA A 78 -3.22 8.71 -3.42
N ALA A 79 -3.84 9.65 -2.71
CA ALA A 79 -3.20 10.35 -1.59
C ALA A 79 -2.88 9.39 -0.43
N TRP A 80 -3.78 8.45 -0.11
CA TRP A 80 -3.49 7.40 0.87
C TRP A 80 -2.29 6.55 0.43
N LEU A 81 -2.28 6.06 -0.82
CA LEU A 81 -1.17 5.27 -1.34
C LEU A 81 0.17 6.02 -1.29
N ILE A 82 0.19 7.31 -1.67
CA ILE A 82 1.36 8.20 -1.54
C ILE A 82 1.82 8.32 -0.08
N GLY A 83 0.89 8.47 0.87
CA GLY A 83 1.20 8.56 2.30
C GLY A 83 1.75 7.26 2.91
N LEU A 84 1.30 6.10 2.42
CA LEU A 84 1.86 4.80 2.81
C LEU A 84 3.26 4.60 2.23
N SER A 85 3.46 4.85 0.94
CA SER A 85 4.75 4.64 0.26
C SER A 85 5.72 5.82 0.34
N ARG A 86 5.33 6.89 1.06
CA ARG A 86 6.13 8.09 1.33
C ARG A 86 6.72 8.75 0.07
N ARG A 87 5.94 8.84 -1.01
CA ARG A 87 6.37 9.35 -2.33
C ARG A 87 6.49 10.88 -2.34
N GLU A 88 7.64 11.38 -1.90
CA GLU A 88 7.91 12.81 -1.72
C GLU A 88 7.77 13.67 -2.98
N GLN A 89 7.96 13.10 -4.17
CA GLN A 89 7.83 13.79 -5.46
C GLN A 89 6.42 14.33 -5.69
N PHE A 90 5.39 13.76 -5.04
CA PHE A 90 4.01 14.24 -5.14
C PHE A 90 3.69 15.39 -4.18
N ARG A 91 4.60 15.78 -3.29
CA ARG A 91 4.39 16.84 -2.28
C ARG A 91 3.81 18.12 -2.87
N GLY A 92 4.44 18.63 -3.94
CA GLY A 92 3.98 19.86 -4.62
C GLY A 92 2.57 19.69 -5.17
N ARG A 93 2.31 18.58 -5.85
CA ARG A 93 1.00 18.27 -6.42
C ARG A 93 -0.10 18.15 -5.36
N LEU A 94 0.18 17.49 -4.24
CA LEU A 94 -0.75 17.39 -3.11
C LEU A 94 -1.06 18.77 -2.51
N GLY A 95 -0.05 19.62 -2.36
CA GLY A 95 -0.22 21.00 -1.88
C GLY A 95 -1.08 21.86 -2.80
N GLU A 96 -0.83 21.81 -4.12
CA GLU A 96 -1.64 22.49 -5.14
C GLU A 96 -3.11 22.06 -5.09
N LEU A 97 -3.35 20.74 -5.07
CA LEU A 97 -4.69 20.17 -5.05
C LEU A 97 -5.44 20.49 -3.75
N LEU A 98 -4.74 20.48 -2.61
CA LEU A 98 -5.29 20.87 -1.32
C LEU A 98 -5.67 22.36 -1.31
N LEU A 99 -4.77 23.23 -1.76
CA LEU A 99 -5.02 24.68 -1.80
C LEU A 99 -6.13 25.06 -2.79
N ALA A 100 -6.29 24.32 -3.89
CA ALA A 100 -7.37 24.54 -4.84
C ALA A 100 -8.74 24.15 -4.25
N SER A 101 -8.79 23.12 -3.41
CA SER A 101 -9.99 22.65 -2.69
C SER A 101 -11.23 22.45 -3.57
N GLU A 102 -11.03 21.99 -4.82
CA GLU A 102 -12.08 21.86 -5.85
C GLU A 102 -13.00 20.65 -5.65
N LEU A 103 -12.59 19.67 -4.85
CA LEU A 103 -13.28 18.40 -4.69
C LEU A 103 -13.48 18.06 -3.22
N THR A 104 -14.74 17.76 -2.88
CA THR A 104 -15.14 17.30 -1.55
C THR A 104 -14.37 16.04 -1.14
N TYR A 105 -13.99 15.95 0.13
CA TYR A 105 -13.32 14.81 0.79
C TYR A 105 -11.90 14.49 0.32
N ALA A 106 -11.49 14.89 -0.88
CA ALA A 106 -10.16 14.60 -1.40
C ALA A 106 -9.06 15.21 -0.51
N GLY A 107 -9.32 16.38 0.10
CA GLY A 107 -8.39 17.05 1.00
C GLY A 107 -8.02 16.23 2.24
N GLN A 108 -8.88 15.32 2.70
CA GLN A 108 -8.59 14.40 3.81
C GLN A 108 -7.36 13.54 3.51
N GLY A 109 -7.32 12.95 2.30
CA GLY A 109 -6.22 12.13 1.85
C GLY A 109 -4.92 12.94 1.70
N TYR A 110 -5.01 14.17 1.18
CA TYR A 110 -3.84 15.04 1.03
C TYR A 110 -3.25 15.44 2.39
N CYS A 111 -4.09 15.79 3.36
CA CYS A 111 -3.66 16.11 4.72
C CYS A 111 -2.96 14.91 5.38
N PHE A 112 -3.53 13.71 5.24
CA PHE A 112 -2.89 12.48 5.68
C PHE A 112 -1.53 12.26 5.00
N ALA A 113 -1.46 12.38 3.67
CA ALA A 113 -0.22 12.19 2.92
C ALA A 113 0.87 13.18 3.34
N LEU A 114 0.54 14.46 3.48
CA LEU A 114 1.45 15.50 3.94
C LEU A 114 1.92 15.26 5.39
N ALA A 115 1.03 14.81 6.29
CA ALA A 115 1.43 14.40 7.65
C ALA A 115 2.44 13.24 7.62
N ARG A 116 2.23 12.26 6.74
CA ARG A 116 3.13 11.11 6.56
C ARG A 116 4.51 11.52 6.05
N LEU A 117 4.59 12.42 5.08
CA LEU A 117 5.88 12.98 4.62
C LEU A 117 6.52 13.80 5.75
N GLY A 118 5.76 14.76 6.27
CA GLY A 118 5.93 15.49 7.52
C GLY A 118 7.22 16.30 7.68
N THR A 119 7.78 16.79 6.58
CA THR A 119 8.89 17.74 6.59
C THR A 119 8.38 19.17 6.84
N ALA A 120 9.30 20.13 7.07
CA ALA A 120 8.93 21.54 7.18
C ALA A 120 8.18 22.06 5.93
N LYS A 121 8.51 21.55 4.73
CA LYS A 121 7.80 21.88 3.49
C LYS A 121 6.36 21.39 3.49
N ASP A 122 6.09 20.26 4.12
CA ASP A 122 4.73 19.73 4.24
C ASP A 122 3.89 20.58 5.21
N ALA A 123 4.51 21.07 6.30
CA ALA A 123 3.88 22.02 7.22
C ALA A 123 3.56 23.35 6.52
N GLU A 124 4.46 23.89 5.69
CA GLU A 124 4.23 25.13 4.92
C GLU A 124 3.01 25.03 4.00
N LEU A 125 2.81 23.88 3.34
CA LEU A 125 1.63 23.64 2.49
C LEU A 125 0.33 23.62 3.29
N LEU A 126 0.33 22.97 4.45
CA LEU A 126 -0.82 22.95 5.36
C LEU A 126 -1.12 24.34 5.93
N VAL A 127 -0.08 25.10 6.30
CA VAL A 127 -0.19 26.49 6.75
C VAL A 127 -0.85 27.35 5.66
N ALA A 128 -0.39 27.26 4.40
CA ALA A 128 -0.97 28.03 3.30
C ALA A 128 -2.47 27.73 3.09
N TYR A 129 -2.87 26.45 3.20
CA TYR A 129 -4.27 26.06 3.13
C TYR A 129 -5.11 26.59 4.30
N LEU A 130 -4.63 26.41 5.54
CA LEU A 130 -5.32 26.88 6.75
C LEU A 130 -5.45 28.40 6.78
N ASP A 131 -4.39 29.11 6.41
CA ASP A 131 -4.36 30.57 6.30
C ASP A 131 -5.46 31.07 5.35
N ARG A 132 -5.62 30.42 4.19
CA ARG A 132 -6.66 30.77 3.22
C ARG A 132 -8.08 30.44 3.72
N TYR A 133 -8.30 29.23 4.21
CA TYR A 133 -9.66 28.70 4.41
C TYR A 133 -10.21 28.85 5.83
N LEU A 134 -9.39 29.09 6.86
CA LEU A 134 -9.93 29.45 8.18
C LEU A 134 -10.52 30.87 8.20
N ARG A 135 -10.08 31.76 7.30
CA ARG A 135 -10.68 33.10 7.10
C ARG A 135 -12.03 33.07 6.37
N ARG A 136 -12.47 31.89 5.94
CA ARG A 136 -13.67 31.66 5.14
C ARG A 136 -14.63 30.75 5.91
N PRO A 137 -15.35 31.27 6.93
CA PRO A 137 -16.29 30.47 7.73
C PRO A 137 -17.47 29.93 6.92
N ASP A 138 -17.71 30.49 5.72
CA ASP A 138 -18.64 30.01 4.72
C ASP A 138 -18.18 28.71 4.03
N CYS A 139 -16.87 28.44 4.02
CA CYS A 139 -16.29 27.24 3.44
C CYS A 139 -16.05 26.18 4.52
N ARG A 140 -16.83 25.09 4.49
CA ARG A 140 -16.63 23.92 5.37
C ARG A 140 -16.00 22.78 4.58
N TYR A 141 -14.69 22.82 4.46
CA TYR A 141 -13.88 21.83 3.74
C TYR A 141 -13.08 21.00 4.76
N ASP A 142 -11.83 20.68 4.42
CA ASP A 142 -10.96 19.81 5.20
C ASP A 142 -10.04 20.60 6.16
N GLN A 143 -10.42 21.82 6.60
CA GLN A 143 -9.62 22.62 7.56
C GLN A 143 -9.26 21.83 8.82
N HIS A 144 -10.20 21.04 9.34
CA HIS A 144 -9.98 20.22 10.52
C HIS A 144 -8.95 19.09 10.31
N TRP A 145 -8.91 18.47 9.12
CA TRP A 145 -7.85 17.53 8.76
C TRP A 145 -6.50 18.22 8.63
N ALA A 146 -6.45 19.39 8.00
CA ALA A 146 -5.22 20.12 7.80
C ALA A 146 -4.61 20.60 9.14
N LEU A 147 -5.44 21.03 10.09
CA LEU A 147 -4.95 21.42 11.41
C LEU A 147 -4.39 20.22 12.19
N GLY A 148 -5.11 19.11 12.23
CA GLY A 148 -4.62 17.89 12.87
C GLY A 148 -3.30 17.40 12.27
N ALA A 149 -3.18 17.45 10.94
CA ALA A 149 -1.96 17.13 10.21
C ALA A 149 -0.80 18.07 10.56
N LEU A 150 -1.06 19.38 10.65
CA LEU A 150 -0.04 20.35 11.01
C LEU A 150 0.46 20.14 12.44
N GLN A 151 -0.45 19.86 13.39
CA GLN A 151 -0.10 19.58 14.77
C GLN A 151 0.69 18.27 14.93
N HIS A 152 0.39 17.25 14.13
CA HIS A 152 1.18 16.02 14.06
C HIS A 152 2.63 16.31 13.61
N ILE A 153 2.79 17.13 12.56
CA ILE A 153 4.13 17.52 12.07
C ILE A 153 4.86 18.36 13.11
N ASP A 154 4.18 19.31 13.76
CA ASP A 154 4.74 20.16 14.81
C ASP A 154 5.33 19.35 15.97
N GLU A 155 4.59 18.37 16.48
CA GLU A 155 5.08 17.50 17.55
C GLU A 155 6.35 16.75 17.12
N ARG A 156 6.33 16.19 15.90
CA ARG A 156 7.43 15.38 15.38
C ARG A 156 8.70 16.21 15.13
N LEU A 157 8.54 17.42 14.59
CA LEU A 157 9.64 18.32 14.26
C LEU A 157 10.02 19.25 15.43
N ARG A 158 9.26 19.22 16.53
CA ARG A 158 9.37 20.16 17.67
C ARG A 158 9.23 21.62 17.22
N THR A 159 8.28 21.87 16.33
CA THR A 159 7.90 23.20 15.82
C THR A 159 6.52 23.60 16.35
N ASN A 160 6.05 24.79 15.98
CA ASN A 160 4.82 25.38 16.48
C ASN A 160 4.03 26.16 15.40
N TYR A 161 4.05 25.67 14.16
CA TYR A 161 3.34 26.29 13.04
C TYR A 161 1.83 26.41 13.30
N ALA A 162 1.21 25.43 13.97
CA ALA A 162 -0.23 25.43 14.25
C ALA A 162 -0.65 26.50 15.27
N THR A 163 0.27 26.97 16.13
CA THR A 163 -0.05 27.91 17.21
C THR A 163 -0.68 29.21 16.68
N GLN A 164 -0.28 29.67 15.48
CA GLN A 164 -0.86 30.88 14.89
C GLN A 164 -2.37 30.78 14.60
N PHE A 165 -2.90 29.56 14.46
CA PHE A 165 -4.31 29.32 14.17
C PHE A 165 -5.13 29.00 15.42
N THR A 166 -4.50 28.40 16.44
CA THR A 166 -5.16 27.87 17.65
C THR A 166 -5.02 28.76 18.89
N GLN A 167 -4.52 29.99 18.74
CA GLN A 167 -4.55 30.98 19.82
C GLN A 167 -6.00 31.32 20.22
N ALA A 168 -6.19 31.77 21.46
CA ALA A 168 -7.48 32.26 21.93
C ALA A 168 -7.98 33.41 21.04
N ASN A 169 -9.25 33.36 20.63
CA ASN A 169 -9.88 34.22 19.62
C ASN A 169 -9.20 34.17 18.23
N GLY A 170 -8.40 33.13 17.96
CA GLY A 170 -7.71 32.92 16.70
C GLY A 170 -8.64 32.43 15.57
N LEU A 171 -8.07 32.25 14.38
CA LEU A 171 -8.81 31.85 13.18
C LEU A 171 -9.55 30.52 13.34
N TRP A 172 -9.00 29.58 14.13
CA TRP A 172 -9.66 28.30 14.39
C TRP A 172 -10.96 28.47 15.17
N GLU A 173 -10.94 29.20 16.30
CA GLU A 173 -12.14 29.40 17.13
C GLU A 173 -13.25 30.14 16.37
N GLN A 174 -12.86 31.12 15.55
CA GLN A 174 -13.78 31.86 14.69
C GLN A 174 -14.45 30.97 13.64
N TRP A 175 -13.74 29.97 13.11
CA TRP A 175 -14.26 29.03 12.12
C TRP A 175 -15.06 27.88 12.76
N ALA A 176 -14.59 27.30 13.88
CA ALA A 176 -15.10 26.04 14.42
C ALA A 176 -16.41 26.16 15.22
N TRP A 177 -16.75 27.37 15.70
CA TRP A 177 -17.99 27.77 16.41
C TRP A 177 -18.67 26.71 17.31
N ASN A 178 -17.88 25.82 17.95
CA ASN A 178 -18.23 24.77 18.94
C ASN A 178 -18.34 23.29 18.48
N GLY A 179 -17.79 22.89 17.33
CA GLY A 179 -17.86 21.49 16.88
C GLY A 179 -16.56 20.68 16.89
N HIS A 180 -15.41 21.33 16.69
CA HIS A 180 -14.13 20.66 16.50
C HIS A 180 -13.10 21.13 17.54
N ASN A 181 -12.55 20.18 18.29
CA ASN A 181 -11.43 20.40 19.20
C ASN A 181 -10.11 20.07 18.46
N PRO A 182 -9.14 21.00 18.38
CA PRO A 182 -7.85 20.72 17.75
C PRO A 182 -7.16 19.45 18.26
N ALA A 183 -7.27 19.16 19.57
CA ALA A 183 -6.64 17.98 20.16
C ALA A 183 -7.21 16.68 19.56
N ASP A 184 -8.52 16.61 19.37
CA ASP A 184 -9.21 15.45 18.80
C ASP A 184 -8.83 15.27 17.31
N GLU A 185 -8.66 16.38 16.60
CA GLU A 185 -8.22 16.36 15.20
C GLU A 185 -6.79 15.86 15.05
N LYS A 186 -5.89 16.27 15.95
CA LYS A 186 -4.53 15.73 16.04
C LYS A 186 -4.54 14.25 16.38
N GLU A 187 -5.26 13.83 17.42
CA GLU A 187 -5.34 12.43 17.84
C GLU A 187 -5.81 11.53 16.70
N ARG A 188 -6.80 11.98 15.93
CA ARG A 188 -7.26 11.28 14.73
C ARG A 188 -6.11 11.08 13.74
N ILE A 189 -5.37 12.13 13.38
CA ILE A 189 -4.27 12.02 12.42
C ILE A 189 -3.12 11.16 12.97
N ASP A 190 -2.79 11.27 14.25
CA ASP A 190 -1.80 10.42 14.93
C ASP A 190 -2.17 8.94 14.78
N LYS A 191 -3.44 8.61 15.02
CA LYS A 191 -3.97 7.25 14.91
C LYS A 191 -3.86 6.72 13.48
N LEU A 192 -4.23 7.53 12.48
CA LEU A 192 -4.10 7.15 11.06
C LEU A 192 -2.63 6.95 10.66
N CYS A 193 -1.73 7.83 11.09
CA CYS A 193 -0.29 7.69 10.83
C CYS A 193 0.30 6.44 11.51
N SER A 194 -0.13 6.13 12.73
CA SER A 194 0.28 4.92 13.46
C SER A 194 -0.17 3.65 12.74
N PHE A 195 -1.42 3.59 12.25
CA PHE A 195 -1.88 2.46 11.43
C PHE A 195 -1.06 2.33 10.14
N ALA A 196 -0.74 3.43 9.47
CA ALA A 196 0.10 3.39 8.28
C ALA A 196 1.53 2.91 8.58
N ASP A 197 2.13 3.30 9.72
CA ASP A 197 3.44 2.80 10.14
C ASP A 197 3.41 1.31 10.52
N GLN A 198 2.33 0.83 11.12
CA GLN A 198 2.14 -0.60 11.37
C GLN A 198 2.03 -1.36 10.05
N ALA A 199 1.19 -0.90 9.12
CA ALA A 199 1.02 -1.50 7.80
C ALA A 199 2.34 -1.55 7.01
N SER A 200 3.10 -0.45 7.02
CA SER A 200 4.40 -0.36 6.32
C SER A 200 5.47 -1.25 6.96
N ARG A 201 5.41 -1.47 8.28
CA ARG A 201 6.32 -2.40 8.98
C ARG A 201 5.95 -3.85 8.73
N THR A 202 4.66 -4.18 8.67
CA THR A 202 4.21 -5.52 8.32
C THR A 202 4.56 -5.83 6.86
N ALA A 203 4.27 -4.94 5.91
CA ALA A 203 4.73 -5.05 4.51
C ALA A 203 6.26 -5.06 4.39
N GLY A 204 6.93 -4.26 5.24
CA GLY A 204 8.40 -4.22 5.38
C GLY A 204 9.02 -5.52 5.89
N ALA A 205 8.36 -6.19 6.83
CA ALA A 205 8.72 -7.53 7.31
C ALA A 205 8.34 -8.61 6.28
N ASP A 206 7.29 -8.35 5.48
CA ASP A 206 6.90 -9.03 4.25
C ASP A 206 7.73 -8.59 3.02
N ARG A 207 8.87 -7.89 3.17
CA ARG A 207 9.80 -7.62 2.03
C ARG A 207 10.43 -8.88 1.43
N GLY A 208 10.03 -10.06 1.90
CA GLY A 208 10.22 -11.34 1.22
C GLY A 208 8.95 -11.91 0.55
N VAL A 209 7.76 -11.35 0.70
CA VAL A 209 6.52 -12.05 0.41
C VAL A 209 5.49 -11.11 -0.25
N SER A 210 5.69 -10.83 -1.54
CA SER A 210 4.55 -10.75 -2.47
C SER A 210 4.18 -12.19 -2.85
N TRP A 211 3.76 -12.97 -1.88
CA TRP A 211 3.27 -14.33 -2.10
C TRP A 211 2.16 -14.59 -1.08
N ARG A 212 0.95 -14.82 -1.59
CA ARG A 212 -0.23 -15.12 -0.78
C ARG A 212 -0.58 -16.59 -0.99
N PRO A 213 -0.05 -17.50 -0.16
CA PRO A 213 -0.26 -18.94 -0.32
C PRO A 213 -1.72 -19.36 -0.24
N GLU A 214 -2.55 -18.59 0.47
CA GLU A 214 -3.97 -18.89 0.65
C GLU A 214 -4.78 -18.68 -0.65
N LEU A 215 -4.15 -18.14 -1.70
CA LEU A 215 -4.74 -17.90 -3.02
C LEU A 215 -4.12 -18.80 -4.12
N LEU A 216 -3.38 -19.83 -3.75
CA LEU A 216 -2.97 -20.84 -4.72
C LEU A 216 -4.18 -21.70 -5.07
N ALA A 217 -4.34 -22.01 -6.36
CA ALA A 217 -5.36 -22.96 -6.79
C ALA A 217 -5.03 -24.35 -6.23
N ASP A 218 -6.06 -25.13 -5.91
CA ASP A 218 -5.87 -26.57 -5.66
C ASP A 218 -5.07 -27.18 -6.83
N PRO A 219 -4.09 -28.07 -6.60
CA PRO A 219 -3.77 -28.78 -5.34
C PRO A 219 -2.60 -28.18 -4.53
N TRP A 220 -2.29 -26.89 -4.69
CA TRP A 220 -1.10 -26.28 -4.09
C TRP A 220 -1.33 -25.85 -2.64
N ILE A 221 -0.45 -26.31 -1.74
CA ILE A 221 -0.51 -25.97 -0.32
C ILE A 221 0.75 -25.25 0.15
N ARG A 222 0.53 -24.25 1.00
CA ARG A 222 1.57 -23.55 1.75
C ARG A 222 2.46 -24.52 2.51
N ALA A 223 3.77 -24.42 2.33
CA ALA A 223 4.70 -25.13 3.19
C ALA A 223 4.70 -24.52 4.60
N THR A 224 4.68 -25.34 5.65
CA THR A 224 4.99 -24.88 7.02
C THR A 224 6.46 -24.46 7.11
N PRO A 225 6.89 -23.67 8.12
CA PRO A 225 8.30 -23.29 8.27
C PRO A 225 9.27 -24.48 8.29
N GLU A 226 8.87 -25.61 8.87
CA GLU A 226 9.64 -26.85 8.87
C GLU A 226 9.74 -27.46 7.46
N GLN A 227 8.63 -27.42 6.70
CA GLN A 227 8.59 -27.91 5.33
C GLN A 227 9.38 -27.01 4.38
N GLU A 228 9.29 -25.68 4.50
CA GLU A 228 10.09 -24.72 3.73
C GLU A 228 11.58 -25.02 3.88
N SER A 229 12.04 -25.17 5.12
CA SER A 229 13.44 -25.48 5.43
C SER A 229 13.88 -26.82 4.82
N ARG A 230 13.07 -27.87 5.00
CA ARG A 230 13.37 -29.21 4.49
C ARG A 230 13.39 -29.25 2.96
N LEU A 231 12.37 -28.73 2.30
CA LEU A 231 12.23 -28.75 0.85
C LEU A 231 13.26 -27.84 0.16
N THR A 232 13.59 -26.70 0.78
CA THR A 232 14.66 -25.83 0.28
C THR A 232 16.02 -26.51 0.40
N THR A 233 16.23 -27.30 1.46
CA THR A 233 17.46 -28.10 1.61
C THR A 233 17.54 -29.18 0.55
N GLU A 234 16.44 -29.89 0.28
CA GLU A 234 16.36 -30.91 -0.77
C GLU A 234 16.63 -30.30 -2.15
N LEU A 235 15.90 -29.23 -2.51
CA LEU A 235 16.09 -28.48 -3.75
C LEU A 235 17.57 -28.15 -3.97
N ARG A 236 18.25 -27.59 -2.95
CA ARG A 236 19.66 -27.22 -3.02
C ARG A 236 20.59 -28.41 -3.17
N ALA A 237 20.27 -29.55 -2.57
CA ALA A 237 21.07 -30.76 -2.67
C ALA A 237 21.03 -31.32 -4.09
N GLU A 238 19.89 -31.22 -4.78
CA GLU A 238 19.67 -31.72 -6.14
C GLU A 238 20.27 -30.82 -7.24
N LEU A 239 20.58 -29.54 -6.96
CA LEU A 239 21.12 -28.64 -7.98
C LEU A 239 22.57 -28.99 -8.35
N GLY A 240 22.75 -29.67 -9.49
CA GLY A 240 24.07 -29.94 -10.06
C GLY A 240 24.61 -28.84 -10.99
N PRO A 241 25.90 -28.98 -11.39
CA PRO A 241 26.54 -28.03 -12.30
C PRO A 241 25.79 -27.88 -13.63
N GLY A 242 25.54 -26.63 -14.02
CA GLY A 242 24.82 -26.27 -15.24
C GLY A 242 23.29 -26.19 -15.10
N HIS A 243 22.74 -26.38 -13.89
CA HIS A 243 21.31 -26.25 -13.64
C HIS A 243 20.84 -24.77 -13.66
N VAL A 244 19.60 -24.50 -14.09
CA VAL A 244 19.04 -23.14 -14.25
C VAL A 244 18.89 -22.35 -12.93
N LEU A 245 18.87 -23.06 -11.80
CA LEU A 245 18.88 -22.50 -10.45
C LEU A 245 20.25 -22.58 -9.76
N GLU A 246 21.29 -23.12 -10.41
CA GLU A 246 22.63 -23.19 -9.82
C GLU A 246 23.12 -21.79 -9.42
N GLY A 247 23.50 -21.62 -8.15
CA GLY A 247 23.98 -20.36 -7.61
C GLY A 247 22.90 -19.27 -7.41
N ARG A 248 21.63 -19.55 -7.71
CA ARG A 248 20.51 -18.61 -7.49
C ARG A 248 19.89 -18.85 -6.11
N PRO A 249 19.64 -17.80 -5.31
CA PRO A 249 19.10 -17.95 -3.96
C PRO A 249 17.60 -18.28 -3.99
N ALA A 250 17.27 -19.55 -4.22
CA ALA A 250 15.90 -20.04 -4.23
C ALA A 250 15.46 -20.56 -2.84
N ASN A 251 14.20 -20.29 -2.49
CA ASN A 251 13.52 -20.82 -1.30
C ASN A 251 12.15 -21.40 -1.68
N VAL A 252 11.87 -22.63 -1.25
CA VAL A 252 10.58 -23.29 -1.46
C VAL A 252 9.55 -22.71 -0.51
N ILE A 253 8.37 -22.36 -1.03
CA ILE A 253 7.29 -21.70 -0.29
C ILE A 253 5.97 -22.47 -0.37
N ALA A 254 5.73 -23.26 -1.43
CA ALA A 254 4.56 -24.13 -1.54
C ALA A 254 4.92 -25.48 -2.17
N ARG A 255 4.05 -26.47 -1.98
CA ARG A 255 4.14 -27.80 -2.57
C ARG A 255 2.81 -28.21 -3.18
N CYS A 256 2.85 -29.04 -4.20
CA CYS A 256 1.67 -29.75 -4.66
C CYS A 256 1.32 -30.87 -3.64
N GLU A 257 0.03 -31.13 -3.42
CA GLU A 257 -0.39 -32.31 -2.65
C GLU A 257 -0.41 -33.60 -3.47
N GLY A 258 -0.53 -33.51 -4.79
CA GLY A 258 -0.68 -34.65 -5.70
C GLY A 258 0.62 -35.19 -6.29
N CYS A 259 1.71 -34.43 -6.26
CA CYS A 259 2.97 -34.79 -6.93
C CYS A 259 4.19 -34.10 -6.31
N ASP A 260 5.38 -34.38 -6.86
CA ASP A 260 6.68 -33.92 -6.36
C ASP A 260 7.06 -32.49 -6.79
N HIS A 261 6.09 -31.70 -7.25
CA HIS A 261 6.33 -30.31 -7.61
C HIS A 261 6.33 -29.37 -6.39
N VAL A 262 7.29 -28.45 -6.39
CA VAL A 262 7.42 -27.36 -5.42
C VAL A 262 7.42 -26.02 -6.14
N PHE A 263 6.90 -25.00 -5.47
CA PHE A 263 6.95 -23.62 -5.92
C PHE A 263 7.98 -22.87 -5.08
N ALA A 264 8.91 -22.19 -5.74
CA ALA A 264 10.04 -21.50 -5.11
C ALA A 264 10.10 -20.03 -5.50
N ARG A 265 10.48 -19.18 -4.54
CA ARG A 265 10.85 -17.78 -4.74
C ARG A 265 12.35 -17.70 -4.97
N ILE A 266 12.77 -16.92 -5.96
CA ILE A 266 14.19 -16.66 -6.26
C ILE A 266 14.51 -15.23 -5.82
N ASP A 267 15.37 -15.10 -4.81
CA ASP A 267 15.73 -13.83 -4.16
C ASP A 267 16.74 -13.01 -5.00
N GLU A 268 16.33 -12.65 -6.21
CA GLU A 268 17.07 -11.78 -7.11
C GLU A 268 16.31 -10.46 -7.37
N THR A 269 16.92 -9.51 -8.08
CA THR A 269 16.31 -8.21 -8.38
C THR A 269 16.28 -7.97 -9.89
N PRO A 270 15.08 -7.91 -10.53
CA PRO A 270 13.75 -8.13 -9.94
C PRO A 270 13.54 -9.59 -9.51
N THR A 271 12.64 -9.83 -8.54
CA THR A 271 12.35 -11.19 -8.02
C THR A 271 11.74 -12.08 -9.09
N SER A 272 12.24 -13.32 -9.18
CA SER A 272 11.73 -14.36 -10.06
C SER A 272 11.16 -15.54 -9.26
N TRP A 273 10.50 -16.46 -9.95
CA TRP A 273 9.80 -17.61 -9.36
C TRP A 273 10.13 -18.87 -10.13
N ALA A 274 9.98 -20.03 -9.49
CA ALA A 274 10.17 -21.31 -10.17
C ALA A 274 9.17 -22.37 -9.71
N VAL A 275 8.75 -23.21 -10.65
CA VAL A 275 8.13 -24.51 -10.38
C VAL A 275 9.19 -25.56 -10.63
N VAL A 276 9.44 -26.42 -9.64
CA VAL A 276 10.51 -27.43 -9.69
C VAL A 276 9.92 -28.80 -9.38
N HIS A 277 10.23 -29.80 -10.20
CA HIS A 277 9.94 -31.20 -9.91
C HIS A 277 11.12 -31.83 -9.18
N LEU A 278 11.02 -32.02 -7.85
CA LEU A 278 12.10 -32.60 -7.05
C LEU A 278 12.29 -34.08 -7.41
N THR A 279 13.52 -34.57 -7.38
CA THR A 279 13.88 -35.97 -7.69
C THR A 279 14.10 -36.82 -6.43
N TRP A 280 14.22 -36.18 -5.27
CA TRP A 280 14.47 -36.74 -3.95
C TRP A 280 15.76 -37.56 -3.83
N THR A 281 16.77 -37.25 -4.65
CA THR A 281 18.03 -37.98 -4.67
C THR A 281 18.95 -37.59 -3.52
N GLY A 282 18.72 -36.43 -2.89
CA GLY A 282 19.56 -35.87 -1.84
C GLY A 282 21.01 -35.60 -2.27
N GLN A 283 21.31 -35.60 -3.57
CA GLN A 283 22.63 -35.36 -4.16
C GLN A 283 22.48 -34.61 -5.49
N PRO A 284 23.54 -33.94 -5.99
CA PRO A 284 23.43 -33.16 -7.21
C PRO A 284 23.05 -34.02 -8.43
N ASP A 285 22.00 -33.61 -9.13
CA ASP A 285 21.53 -34.25 -10.36
C ASP A 285 22.29 -33.78 -11.59
N GLN A 286 22.17 -34.54 -12.68
CA GLN A 286 22.64 -34.11 -13.98
C GLN A 286 21.59 -33.23 -14.67
N ALA A 287 22.01 -32.04 -15.13
CA ALA A 287 21.16 -31.16 -15.92
C ALA A 287 20.49 -31.90 -17.09
N PRO A 288 19.18 -31.71 -17.34
CA PRO A 288 18.35 -30.61 -16.83
C PRO A 288 17.62 -30.90 -15.52
N TRP A 289 17.93 -31.98 -14.80
CA TRP A 289 17.25 -32.31 -13.55
C TRP A 289 17.80 -31.52 -12.36
N PRO A 290 16.95 -31.17 -11.38
CA PRO A 290 15.49 -31.33 -11.37
C PRO A 290 14.78 -30.44 -12.40
N ILE A 291 13.75 -30.95 -13.09
CA ILE A 291 13.06 -30.18 -14.14
C ILE A 291 12.49 -28.90 -13.51
N THR A 292 12.89 -27.76 -14.07
CA THR A 292 12.59 -26.45 -13.53
C THR A 292 12.09 -25.52 -14.60
N GLU A 293 10.96 -24.85 -14.32
CA GLU A 293 10.47 -23.72 -15.09
C GLU A 293 10.60 -22.43 -14.28
N VAL A 294 11.08 -21.35 -14.91
CA VAL A 294 11.37 -20.07 -14.26
C VAL A 294 10.48 -18.97 -14.83
N PHE A 295 9.90 -18.16 -13.95
CA PHE A 295 8.99 -17.07 -14.27
C PHE A 295 9.55 -15.74 -13.77
N ASN A 296 9.55 -14.73 -14.64
CA ASN A 296 10.04 -13.38 -14.30
C ASN A 296 8.97 -12.51 -13.61
N SER A 297 7.77 -13.05 -13.36
CA SER A 297 6.71 -12.36 -12.63
C SER A 297 5.85 -13.35 -11.84
N LEU A 298 5.30 -12.90 -10.71
CA LEU A 298 4.37 -13.70 -9.92
C LEU A 298 3.07 -13.99 -10.69
N SER A 299 2.62 -13.06 -11.54
CA SER A 299 1.39 -13.22 -12.32
C SER A 299 1.47 -14.36 -13.31
N THR A 300 2.62 -14.52 -13.99
CA THR A 300 2.85 -15.62 -14.95
C THR A 300 2.98 -16.95 -14.22
N ALA A 301 3.75 -16.98 -13.12
CA ALA A 301 3.83 -18.14 -12.26
C ALA A 301 2.45 -18.61 -11.76
N LYS A 302 1.57 -17.69 -11.32
CA LYS A 302 0.22 -18.03 -10.86
C LYS A 302 -0.68 -18.60 -11.95
N ALA A 303 -0.54 -18.14 -13.19
CA ALA A 303 -1.27 -18.71 -14.31
C ALA A 303 -0.88 -20.18 -14.53
N GLU A 304 0.43 -20.46 -14.50
CA GLU A 304 0.94 -21.84 -14.61
C GLU A 304 0.45 -22.73 -13.47
N LEU A 305 0.54 -22.26 -12.22
CA LEU A 305 0.08 -23.01 -11.05
C LEU A 305 -1.42 -23.38 -11.13
N ALA A 306 -2.24 -22.56 -11.81
CA ALA A 306 -3.67 -22.80 -12.00
C ALA A 306 -3.97 -23.82 -13.12
N GLU A 307 -3.06 -23.98 -14.08
CA GLU A 307 -3.15 -24.96 -15.16
C GLU A 307 -2.41 -26.27 -14.83
N HIS A 308 -1.83 -26.36 -13.63
CA HIS A 308 -1.04 -27.50 -13.17
C HIS A 308 -1.88 -28.79 -13.04
N GLU A 309 -1.70 -29.72 -13.97
CA GLU A 309 -2.24 -31.07 -13.89
C GLU A 309 -1.30 -31.98 -13.07
N HIS A 310 -1.89 -32.81 -12.20
CA HIS A 310 -1.19 -33.75 -11.30
C HIS A 310 -1.34 -35.20 -11.77
#